data_AF-A0A7S3AP40-F1
#
_entry.id   AF-A0A7S3AP40-F1
#
_cell.length_a   1.000
_cell.length_b   1.000
_cell.length_c   1.000
_cell.angle_alpha   90.00
_cell.angle_beta   90.00
_cell.angle_gamma   90.00
#
_symmetry.space_group_name_H-M   'P 1'
#
loop_
_entity.id
_entity.type
_entity.pdbx_description
1 polymer ?
#
loop_
_entity_poly.entity_id
_entity_poly.type
_entity_poly.pdbx_seq_one_letter_code
_entity_poly.pdbx_strand_id
1 'polypeptide(L)'
;MHTLPSKQAHQTQPQHTVPFHSRIRSGYLLTPLPPCALLIDRHVHKNGGTTMRSIFMQNDKLDGWAFWGYGMRRMPAVASVLRLALLNKSTSCSSWAHRSPLRIAAELHYGNTLGPLEDSLMRYFGPASPLRQIAMRCTCKVVLVTRLRDPLSMYTSYWKWARLPQKQHANQSTWGATMIEWASFARNLQSSLLLGGSMLSATSEYIGVRHPRAPAAYSEYQGFDEPSVWKPGVHPELDAVGAARVMLLRRMLLSFDLVGLVERFEETLLLVADLVGLQHLLHPISNEGVQAYAVDNTMLGCEDEAKCRSLIHAIAPVDTMIYREMQAVFAARVGVLGAPFAERVAALRAARAQRLVEHAGWIAPFRKYAKPPSVASVDIRNISCQGMLEGEGATANDLCRFLRADTEFDLKWRHVQVQGRKQPLDHAQLAIPADPGSLVSFGLRPRMQPQHRSQSRQMARAWLHNSHGGFCATTVIADDDESEASCLYDIKGAWPLAGDERRSQEHSVISCLARCASCKQCRFISVSHSECSWYRDCNLSSLHTWVHGFHSGPAITTNTSSFPYTLQ
;
A
#
# COMPACT_ATOMS: atom_id res chain seq x y z
N MET A 1 -69.93 32.11 25.91
CA MET A 1 -69.55 30.69 25.74
C MET A 1 -68.27 30.66 24.90
N HIS A 2 -67.12 30.55 25.55
CA HIS A 2 -65.81 30.60 24.89
C HIS A 2 -65.27 29.19 24.64
N THR A 3 -64.82 28.96 23.40
CA THR A 3 -64.15 27.77 22.91
C THR A 3 -62.70 27.70 23.40
N LEU A 4 -62.30 26.55 23.93
CA LEU A 4 -60.92 26.20 24.28
C LEU A 4 -60.34 25.24 23.21
N PRO A 5 -59.08 25.39 22.79
CA PRO A 5 -58.41 24.40 21.94
C PRO A 5 -57.67 23.35 22.78
N SER A 6 -57.79 22.07 22.38
CA SER A 6 -57.08 20.96 23.00
C SER A 6 -55.59 20.99 22.67
N LYS A 7 -54.74 21.07 23.69
CA LYS A 7 -53.30 20.77 23.59
C LYS A 7 -53.12 19.24 23.66
N GLN A 8 -52.75 18.62 22.54
CA GLN A 8 -52.15 17.28 22.55
C GLN A 8 -50.70 17.39 23.05
N ALA A 9 -50.42 16.76 24.18
CA ALA A 9 -49.07 16.60 24.69
C ALA A 9 -48.36 15.51 23.88
N HIS A 10 -47.34 15.89 23.10
CA HIS A 10 -46.40 14.92 22.54
C HIS A 10 -45.56 14.35 23.70
N GLN A 11 -45.85 13.11 24.03
CA GLN A 11 -45.09 12.28 24.95
C GLN A 11 -43.76 11.94 24.28
N THR A 12 -42.70 12.68 24.61
CA THR A 12 -41.33 12.32 24.24
C THR A 12 -40.96 11.04 24.98
N GLN A 13 -40.91 9.92 24.25
CA GLN A 13 -40.34 8.69 24.78
C GLN A 13 -38.87 8.94 25.15
N PRO A 14 -38.46 8.64 26.39
CA PRO A 14 -37.05 8.70 26.75
C PRO A 14 -36.31 7.69 25.87
N GLN A 15 -35.37 8.20 25.07
CA GLN A 15 -34.42 7.35 24.37
C GLN A 15 -33.70 6.50 25.43
N HIS A 16 -33.96 5.20 25.40
CA HIS A 16 -33.20 4.22 26.16
C HIS A 16 -31.74 4.31 25.72
N THR A 17 -30.95 5.09 26.44
CA THR A 17 -29.50 4.93 26.47
C THR A 17 -29.25 3.53 27.02
N VAL A 18 -29.01 2.59 26.12
CA VAL A 18 -28.52 1.26 26.48
C VAL A 18 -27.29 1.49 27.37
N PRO A 19 -27.26 1.03 28.62
CA PRO A 19 -26.11 1.21 29.48
C PRO A 19 -24.94 0.56 28.78
N PHE A 20 -23.99 1.39 28.34
CA PHE A 20 -22.75 0.99 27.71
C PHE A 20 -22.14 -0.06 28.63
N HIS A 21 -22.12 -1.33 28.18
CA HIS A 21 -21.70 -2.49 28.95
C HIS A 21 -20.53 -2.12 29.85
N SER A 22 -20.65 -2.40 31.15
CA SER A 22 -19.53 -2.43 32.08
C SER A 22 -18.47 -3.35 31.50
N ARG A 23 -17.54 -2.75 30.74
CA ARG A 23 -16.47 -3.44 30.05
C ARG A 23 -15.76 -4.27 31.10
N ILE A 24 -15.88 -5.59 31.01
CA ILE A 24 -14.90 -6.49 31.59
C ILE A 24 -13.59 -6.05 30.92
N ARG A 25 -12.81 -5.21 31.61
CA ARG A 25 -11.49 -4.84 31.16
C ARG A 25 -10.73 -6.14 31.19
N SER A 26 -10.45 -6.70 30.02
CA SER A 26 -9.60 -7.88 29.94
C SER A 26 -8.32 -7.57 30.70
N GLY A 27 -7.94 -8.43 31.65
CA GLY A 27 -6.82 -8.19 32.57
C GLY A 27 -5.46 -7.96 31.89
N TYR A 28 -5.38 -8.15 30.56
CA TYR A 28 -4.21 -7.91 29.73
C TYR A 28 -4.18 -6.53 29.04
N LEU A 29 -5.22 -5.69 29.12
CA LEU A 29 -5.27 -4.37 28.47
C LEU A 29 -5.01 -3.23 29.47
N LEU A 30 -4.11 -2.30 29.11
CA LEU A 30 -3.84 -1.11 29.91
C LEU A 30 -4.43 0.15 29.28
N THR A 31 -4.25 0.32 27.98
CA THR A 31 -4.62 1.56 27.30
C THR A 31 -6.12 1.60 27.03
N PRO A 32 -6.85 2.61 27.57
CA PRO A 32 -8.25 2.80 27.24
C PRO A 32 -8.41 3.18 25.78
N LEU A 33 -9.61 2.98 25.25
CA LEU A 33 -9.95 3.34 23.88
C LEU A 33 -9.81 4.86 23.66
N PRO A 34 -8.91 5.33 22.77
CA PRO A 34 -8.63 6.76 22.63
C PRO A 34 -9.74 7.48 21.85
N PRO A 35 -9.85 8.82 22.01
CA PRO A 35 -10.73 9.62 21.15
C PRO A 35 -10.21 9.67 19.70
N CYS A 36 -8.89 9.58 19.48
CA CYS A 36 -8.31 9.60 18.14
C CYS A 36 -7.05 8.75 18.00
N ALA A 37 -7.07 7.83 17.03
CA ALA A 37 -5.94 6.99 16.69
C ALA A 37 -5.99 6.52 15.23
N LEU A 38 -4.83 6.52 14.57
CA LEU A 38 -4.59 5.92 13.27
C LEU A 38 -3.52 4.86 13.43
N LEU A 39 -3.90 3.60 13.26
CA LEU A 39 -3.01 2.46 13.21
C LEU A 39 -2.83 2.06 11.76
N ILE A 40 -1.61 2.15 11.23
CA ILE A 40 -1.30 1.72 9.86
C ILE A 40 -0.33 0.53 9.93
N ASP A 41 -0.82 -0.65 9.60
CA ASP A 41 -0.02 -1.87 9.49
C ASP A 41 0.53 -2.00 8.07
N ARG A 42 1.85 -1.82 7.90
CA ARG A 42 2.52 -2.24 6.67
C ARG A 42 2.60 -3.76 6.68
N HIS A 43 1.68 -4.37 5.95
CA HIS A 43 1.63 -5.80 5.81
C HIS A 43 2.65 -6.29 4.78
N VAL A 44 3.55 -7.17 5.22
CA VAL A 44 4.36 -8.01 4.35
C VAL A 44 3.76 -9.40 4.30
N HIS A 45 3.72 -9.98 3.10
CA HIS A 45 3.19 -11.31 2.89
C HIS A 45 3.71 -12.32 3.90
N LYS A 46 2.80 -13.19 4.36
CA LYS A 46 3.08 -14.22 5.36
C LYS A 46 3.47 -13.72 6.75
N ASN A 47 3.42 -12.41 7.02
CA ASN A 47 3.68 -11.90 8.37
C ASN A 47 2.38 -11.66 9.16
N GLY A 48 1.47 -12.64 9.17
CA GLY A 48 0.27 -12.61 10.05
C GLY A 48 -0.85 -11.62 9.65
N GLY A 49 -0.92 -11.19 8.39
CA GLY A 49 -1.88 -10.17 7.93
C GLY A 49 -3.34 -10.56 8.07
N THR A 50 -3.69 -11.79 7.70
CA THR A 50 -5.07 -12.30 7.88
C THR A 50 -5.52 -12.21 9.33
N THR A 51 -4.61 -12.49 10.27
CA THR A 51 -4.87 -12.40 11.71
C THR A 51 -5.09 -10.94 12.13
N MET A 52 -4.18 -10.04 11.75
CA MET A 52 -4.31 -8.60 12.04
C MET A 52 -5.57 -8.00 11.46
N ARG A 53 -5.89 -8.32 10.20
CA ARG A 53 -7.14 -7.88 9.56
C ARG A 53 -8.36 -8.30 10.36
N SER A 54 -8.38 -9.55 10.81
CA SER A 54 -9.50 -10.07 11.61
C SER A 54 -9.66 -9.30 12.92
N ILE A 55 -8.53 -8.96 13.56
CA ILE A 55 -8.50 -8.10 14.75
C ILE A 55 -9.02 -6.70 14.42
N PHE A 56 -8.56 -6.07 13.33
CA PHE A 56 -9.01 -4.74 12.92
C PHE A 56 -10.51 -4.69 12.63
N MET A 57 -11.01 -5.66 11.87
CA MET A 57 -12.44 -5.79 11.57
C MET A 57 -13.28 -6.07 12.83
N GLN A 58 -12.74 -6.79 13.81
CA GLN A 58 -13.42 -6.99 15.08
C GLN A 58 -13.50 -5.70 15.90
N ASN A 59 -12.42 -4.91 15.94
CA ASN A 59 -12.41 -3.61 16.61
C ASN A 59 -13.30 -2.59 15.88
N ASP A 60 -13.40 -2.68 14.55
CA ASP A 60 -14.35 -1.89 13.75
C ASP A 60 -15.79 -2.16 14.21
N LYS A 61 -16.17 -3.44 14.20
CA LYS A 61 -17.51 -3.88 14.59
C LYS A 61 -17.89 -3.52 16.03
N LEU A 62 -16.95 -3.58 16.97
CA LEU A 62 -17.28 -3.55 18.41
C LEU A 62 -16.93 -2.22 19.10
N ASP A 63 -15.95 -1.48 18.60
CA ASP A 63 -15.41 -0.29 19.25
C ASP A 63 -15.35 0.94 18.33
N GLY A 64 -16.09 0.95 17.23
CA GLY A 64 -16.17 2.12 16.34
C GLY A 64 -14.83 2.52 15.74
N TRP A 65 -14.00 1.53 15.41
CA TRP A 65 -12.89 1.73 14.48
C TRP A 65 -13.41 1.72 13.04
N ALA A 66 -12.74 2.39 12.12
CA ALA A 66 -12.95 2.19 10.69
C ALA A 66 -11.79 1.37 10.14
N PHE A 67 -12.09 0.18 9.61
CA PHE A 67 -11.09 -0.60 8.90
C PHE A 67 -10.82 0.00 7.51
N TRP A 68 -9.54 0.20 7.18
CA TRP A 68 -9.09 0.63 5.86
C TRP A 68 -8.28 -0.48 5.18
N GLY A 69 -8.85 -1.02 4.10
CA GLY A 69 -8.40 -2.24 3.44
C GLY A 69 -7.02 -2.25 2.78
N TYR A 70 -6.76 -3.40 2.17
CA TYR A 70 -5.53 -3.99 1.62
C TYR A 70 -4.79 -3.09 0.60
N GLY A 71 -5.52 -2.35 -0.23
CA GLY A 71 -4.93 -1.62 -1.35
C GLY A 71 -4.43 -0.22 -1.03
N MET A 72 -5.05 0.46 -0.05
CA MET A 72 -4.83 1.87 0.31
C MET A 72 -4.51 2.80 -0.88
N ARG A 73 -5.15 2.58 -2.04
CA ARG A 73 -4.75 3.23 -3.31
C ARG A 73 -5.05 4.72 -3.30
N ARG A 74 -5.90 5.16 -2.38
CA ARG A 74 -6.31 6.55 -2.21
C ARG A 74 -5.59 7.24 -1.07
N MET A 75 -4.39 6.77 -0.71
CA MET A 75 -3.60 7.32 0.39
C MET A 75 -3.47 8.86 0.35
N PRO A 76 -3.18 9.51 -0.80
CA PRO A 76 -3.09 10.97 -0.85
C PRO A 76 -4.43 11.65 -0.53
N ALA A 77 -5.53 11.14 -1.07
CA ALA A 77 -6.88 11.66 -0.82
C ALA A 77 -7.30 11.46 0.64
N VAL A 78 -7.07 10.27 1.19
CA VAL A 78 -7.35 9.96 2.60
C VAL A 78 -6.51 10.84 3.52
N ALA A 79 -5.22 11.02 3.25
CA ALA A 79 -4.36 11.91 4.04
C ALA A 79 -4.83 13.37 3.99
N SER A 80 -5.30 13.85 2.84
CA SER A 80 -5.88 15.18 2.69
C SER A 80 -7.17 15.35 3.53
N VAL A 81 -8.09 14.40 3.44
CA VAL A 81 -9.33 14.44 4.24
C VAL A 81 -9.04 14.30 5.73
N LEU A 82 -8.08 13.46 6.13
CA LEU A 82 -7.65 13.35 7.53
C LEU A 82 -7.06 14.65 8.06
N ARG A 83 -6.29 15.37 7.25
CA ARG A 83 -5.79 16.70 7.61
C ARG A 83 -6.94 17.67 7.85
N LEU A 84 -7.96 17.68 6.99
CA LEU A 84 -9.15 18.52 7.17
C LEU A 84 -9.96 18.11 8.40
N ALA A 85 -10.14 16.81 8.60
CA ALA A 85 -10.80 16.27 9.78
C ALA A 85 -10.10 16.77 11.05
N LEU A 86 -8.78 16.60 11.15
CA LEU A 86 -7.97 16.99 12.31
C LEU A 86 -7.99 18.49 12.59
N LEU A 87 -7.96 19.35 11.56
CA LEU A 87 -7.82 20.79 11.73
C LEU A 87 -9.14 21.55 11.91
N ASN A 88 -10.29 20.91 11.65
CA ASN A 88 -11.60 21.56 11.58
C ASN A 88 -11.58 22.81 10.64
N LYS A 89 -12.69 23.56 10.56
CA LYS A 89 -12.79 24.79 9.74
C LYS A 89 -11.86 25.91 10.22
N SER A 90 -11.43 25.89 11.48
CA SER A 90 -10.69 26.97 12.14
C SER A 90 -9.17 26.72 12.26
N THR A 91 -8.63 25.75 11.51
CA THR A 91 -7.21 25.34 11.55
C THR A 91 -6.67 25.00 12.95
N SER A 92 -7.57 24.71 13.90
CA SER A 92 -7.28 24.53 15.33
C SER A 92 -7.81 23.19 15.80
N CYS A 93 -7.05 22.55 16.69
CA CYS A 93 -7.42 21.29 17.33
C CYS A 93 -8.37 21.48 18.55
N SER A 94 -8.81 22.71 18.85
CA SER A 94 -9.41 23.11 20.12
C SER A 94 -10.76 22.47 20.50
N SER A 95 -11.34 21.61 19.66
CA SER A 95 -12.59 20.89 19.96
C SER A 95 -12.43 19.37 20.07
N TRP A 96 -11.22 18.82 19.95
CA TRP A 96 -11.04 17.38 19.77
C TRP A 96 -11.59 16.50 20.91
N ALA A 97 -11.57 17.02 22.14
CA ALA A 97 -12.10 16.32 23.31
C ALA A 97 -13.62 16.09 23.28
N HIS A 98 -14.35 16.87 22.47
CA HIS A 98 -15.82 16.81 22.38
C HIS A 98 -16.31 16.22 21.06
N ARG A 99 -15.40 15.84 20.16
CA ARG A 99 -15.75 15.26 18.87
C ARG A 99 -16.02 13.77 19.00
N SER A 100 -16.87 13.28 18.09
CA SER A 100 -17.02 11.86 17.87
C SER A 100 -15.66 11.23 17.53
N PRO A 101 -15.39 10.00 17.99
CA PRO A 101 -14.07 9.41 17.85
C PRO A 101 -13.60 9.29 16.41
N LEU A 102 -12.29 9.43 16.18
CA LEU A 102 -11.64 9.16 14.90
C LEU A 102 -10.62 8.03 15.08
N ARG A 103 -11.04 6.80 14.79
CA ARG A 103 -10.21 5.60 14.95
C ARG A 103 -10.12 4.87 13.64
N ILE A 104 -8.93 4.74 13.07
CA ILE A 104 -8.70 4.04 11.81
C ILE A 104 -7.68 2.94 12.04
N ALA A 105 -7.99 1.73 11.58
CA ALA A 105 -7.04 0.63 11.50
C ALA A 105 -6.87 0.22 10.04
N ALA A 106 -5.68 0.46 9.49
CA ALA A 106 -5.38 0.23 8.09
C ALA A 106 -4.41 -0.94 7.92
N GLU A 107 -4.60 -1.75 6.89
CA GLU A 107 -3.67 -2.80 6.48
C GLU A 107 -3.13 -2.48 5.08
N LEU A 108 -1.94 -1.87 5.01
CA LEU A 108 -1.27 -1.58 3.74
C LEU A 108 -0.65 -2.86 3.19
N HIS A 109 -1.34 -3.49 2.25
CA HIS A 109 -0.88 -4.72 1.61
C HIS A 109 -0.24 -4.45 0.25
N TYR A 110 -0.98 -3.85 -0.69
CA TYR A 110 -0.52 -3.55 -2.06
C TYR A 110 -0.33 -2.06 -2.30
N GLY A 111 0.44 -1.73 -3.35
CA GLY A 111 0.71 -0.35 -3.72
C GLY A 111 1.71 0.31 -2.78
N ASN A 112 2.32 1.39 -3.29
CA ASN A 112 3.25 2.26 -2.59
C ASN A 112 4.55 1.56 -2.19
N THR A 113 5.51 1.64 -3.12
CA THR A 113 6.91 1.36 -2.84
C THR A 113 7.33 2.15 -1.59
N LEU A 114 8.08 1.49 -0.69
CA LEU A 114 8.62 2.15 0.50
C LEU A 114 9.93 2.90 0.20
N GLY A 115 10.28 3.04 -1.09
CA GLY A 115 11.39 3.86 -1.55
C GLY A 115 11.13 5.36 -1.34
N PRO A 116 12.10 6.23 -1.72
CA PRO A 116 12.01 7.69 -1.55
C PRO A 116 10.93 8.39 -2.39
N LEU A 117 9.95 7.64 -2.91
CA LEU A 117 8.97 8.10 -3.88
C LEU A 117 7.81 8.85 -3.23
N GLU A 118 7.25 9.73 -4.05
CA GLU A 118 6.15 10.65 -3.81
C GLU A 118 4.88 9.98 -3.25
N ASP A 119 4.68 8.67 -3.42
CA ASP A 119 3.48 7.99 -2.90
C ASP A 119 3.77 7.02 -1.75
N SER A 120 4.95 7.08 -1.15
CA SER A 120 5.31 6.16 -0.08
C SER A 120 4.45 6.35 1.18
N LEU A 121 4.23 5.26 1.91
CA LEU A 121 3.63 5.27 3.26
C LEU A 121 4.30 6.32 4.16
N MET A 122 5.62 6.47 4.04
CA MET A 122 6.42 7.37 4.86
C MET A 122 6.15 8.85 4.57
N ARG A 123 5.82 9.21 3.34
CA ARG A 123 5.42 10.60 3.00
C ARG A 123 4.17 11.02 3.75
N TYR A 124 3.18 10.14 3.85
CA TYR A 124 1.87 10.47 4.41
C TYR A 124 1.75 10.21 5.91
N PHE A 125 2.37 9.15 6.42
CA PHE A 125 2.20 8.71 7.81
C PHE A 125 3.52 8.54 8.58
N GLY A 126 4.66 8.68 7.91
CA GLY A 126 5.98 8.58 8.54
C GLY A 126 6.22 9.69 9.59
N PRO A 127 7.26 9.55 10.44
CA PRO A 127 7.58 10.52 11.49
C PRO A 127 7.68 11.97 11.01
N ALA A 128 8.19 12.17 9.80
CA ALA A 128 8.35 13.50 9.19
C ALA A 128 7.10 14.01 8.45
N SER A 129 6.01 13.24 8.36
CA SER A 129 4.86 13.62 7.53
C SER A 129 4.12 14.83 8.11
N PRO A 130 3.63 15.76 7.25
CA PRO A 130 2.80 16.86 7.72
C PRO A 130 1.55 16.40 8.46
N LEU A 131 0.94 15.29 8.02
CA LEU A 131 -0.24 14.73 8.66
C LEU A 131 0.06 14.26 10.08
N ARG A 132 1.18 13.55 10.31
CA ARG A 132 1.56 13.08 11.64
C ARG A 132 1.87 14.25 12.58
N GLN A 133 2.52 15.31 12.09
CA GLN A 133 2.75 16.54 12.85
C GLN A 133 1.44 17.24 13.24
N ILE A 134 0.44 17.26 12.35
CA ILE A 134 -0.90 17.77 12.66
C ILE A 134 -1.59 16.88 13.70
N ALA A 135 -1.58 15.56 13.50
CA ALA A 135 -2.21 14.60 14.40
C ALA A 135 -1.66 14.72 15.82
N MET A 136 -0.33 14.80 15.99
CA MET A 136 0.29 15.00 17.31
C MET A 136 -0.15 16.30 17.98
N ARG A 137 -0.23 17.41 17.23
CA ARG A 137 -0.75 18.69 17.75
C ARG A 137 -2.21 18.58 18.19
N CYS A 138 -2.99 17.74 17.50
CA CYS A 138 -4.38 17.47 17.83
C CYS A 138 -4.56 16.30 18.80
N THR A 139 -3.51 15.86 19.51
CA THR A 139 -3.54 14.73 20.46
C THR A 139 -4.04 13.41 19.83
N CYS A 140 -3.97 13.30 18.51
CA CYS A 140 -4.31 12.10 17.77
C CYS A 140 -3.06 11.26 17.53
N LYS A 141 -3.14 9.97 17.86
CA LYS A 141 -2.01 9.05 17.69
C LYS A 141 -1.94 8.59 16.24
N VAL A 142 -0.77 8.67 15.61
CA VAL A 142 -0.49 8.01 14.33
C VAL A 142 0.62 7.00 14.59
N VAL A 143 0.31 5.72 14.42
CA VAL A 143 1.19 4.61 14.76
C VAL A 143 1.39 3.75 13.52
N LEU A 144 2.64 3.68 13.08
CA LEU A 144 3.08 2.80 12.02
C LEU A 144 3.60 1.51 12.60
N VAL A 145 3.06 0.38 12.14
CA VAL A 145 3.53 -0.94 12.55
C VAL A 145 3.88 -1.79 11.35
N THR A 146 4.88 -2.63 11.48
CA THR A 146 5.13 -3.74 10.56
C THR A 146 5.62 -4.93 11.35
N ARG A 147 5.82 -6.07 10.68
CA ARG A 147 6.28 -7.29 11.32
C ARG A 147 7.31 -7.98 10.44
N LEU A 148 8.29 -8.59 11.09
CA LEU A 148 9.22 -9.53 10.48
C LEU A 148 8.94 -10.95 10.95
N ARG A 149 9.39 -11.90 10.16
CA ARG A 149 9.36 -13.32 10.46
C ARG A 149 10.76 -13.89 10.34
N ASP A 150 11.04 -14.90 11.14
CA ASP A 150 12.28 -15.67 11.07
C ASP A 150 12.52 -16.14 9.63
N PRO A 151 13.74 -15.99 9.06
CA PRO A 151 13.99 -16.30 7.65
C PRO A 151 13.54 -17.71 7.25
N LEU A 152 13.88 -18.77 7.98
CA LEU A 152 13.43 -20.13 7.63
C LEU A 152 11.90 -20.23 7.63
N SER A 153 11.26 -19.67 8.65
CA SER A 153 9.79 -19.65 8.78
C SER A 153 9.13 -18.85 7.65
N MET A 154 9.76 -17.75 7.21
CA MET A 154 9.29 -16.91 6.11
C MET A 154 9.30 -17.69 4.79
N TYR A 155 10.45 -18.25 4.43
CA TYR A 155 10.60 -19.04 3.20
C TYR A 155 9.68 -20.25 3.19
N THR A 156 9.61 -21.00 4.29
CA THR A 156 8.73 -22.18 4.41
C THR A 156 7.26 -21.79 4.25
N SER A 157 6.83 -20.71 4.91
CA SER A 157 5.44 -20.25 4.81
C SER A 157 5.09 -19.74 3.42
N TYR A 158 6.04 -19.08 2.75
CA TYR A 158 5.84 -18.57 1.41
C TYR A 158 5.76 -19.72 0.40
N TRP A 159 6.70 -20.66 0.50
CA TRP A 159 6.79 -21.84 -0.36
C TRP A 159 5.52 -22.71 -0.28
N LYS A 160 5.01 -22.96 0.93
CA LYS A 160 3.73 -23.64 1.13
C LYS A 160 2.56 -22.86 0.52
N TRP A 161 2.51 -21.55 0.73
CA TRP A 161 1.41 -20.72 0.23
C TRP A 161 1.37 -20.61 -1.30
N ALA A 162 2.52 -20.42 -1.93
CA ALA A 162 2.66 -20.29 -3.38
C ALA A 162 2.43 -21.63 -4.13
N ARG A 163 2.10 -22.69 -3.38
CA ARG A 163 1.91 -24.06 -3.86
C ARG A 163 3.13 -24.58 -4.62
N LEU A 164 4.31 -24.16 -4.20
CA LEU A 164 5.56 -24.61 -4.79
C LEU A 164 5.81 -26.11 -4.61
N PRO A 165 5.49 -26.78 -3.48
CA PRO A 165 5.65 -28.23 -3.43
C PRO A 165 4.88 -28.94 -4.54
N GLN A 166 3.65 -28.52 -4.84
CA GLN A 166 2.85 -29.11 -5.93
C GLN A 166 3.45 -28.81 -7.30
N LYS A 167 3.94 -27.59 -7.52
CA LYS A 167 4.61 -27.19 -8.77
C LYS A 167 5.92 -27.95 -8.98
N GLN A 168 6.69 -28.17 -7.93
CA GLN A 168 7.94 -28.92 -7.94
C GLN A 168 7.69 -30.41 -8.21
N HIS A 169 6.71 -31.02 -7.52
CA HIS A 169 6.29 -32.38 -7.82
C HIS A 169 5.82 -32.55 -9.27
N ALA A 170 5.11 -31.55 -9.83
CA ALA A 170 4.66 -31.59 -11.21
C ALA A 170 5.79 -31.38 -12.23
N ASN A 171 6.77 -30.51 -11.93
CA ASN A 171 7.87 -30.21 -12.84
C ASN A 171 9.11 -29.65 -12.10
N GLN A 172 9.96 -30.54 -11.61
CA GLN A 172 11.20 -30.18 -10.90
C GLN A 172 12.16 -29.39 -11.79
N SER A 173 12.22 -29.68 -13.10
CA SER A 173 13.13 -28.98 -14.02
C SER A 173 12.83 -27.47 -14.14
N THR A 174 11.57 -27.08 -13.92
CA THR A 174 11.14 -25.68 -13.96
C THR A 174 11.20 -25.00 -12.61
N TRP A 175 10.80 -25.71 -11.53
CA TRP A 175 10.60 -25.11 -10.20
C TRP A 175 11.65 -25.50 -9.16
N GLY A 176 12.63 -26.32 -9.54
CA GLY A 176 13.60 -26.92 -8.64
C GLY A 176 13.05 -28.20 -7.99
N ALA A 177 13.94 -29.02 -7.47
CA ALA A 177 13.62 -30.24 -6.76
C ALA A 177 13.23 -29.98 -5.28
N THR A 178 13.74 -28.90 -4.67
CA THR A 178 13.60 -28.66 -3.23
C THR A 178 13.26 -27.20 -2.89
N MET A 179 12.80 -26.94 -1.67
CA MET A 179 12.61 -25.58 -1.14
C MET A 179 13.93 -24.80 -1.12
N ILE A 180 15.04 -25.42 -0.69
CA ILE A 180 16.35 -24.76 -0.64
C ILE A 180 16.82 -24.35 -2.04
N GLU A 181 16.62 -25.22 -3.05
CA GLU A 181 16.92 -24.87 -4.43
C GLU A 181 16.09 -23.67 -4.89
N TRP A 182 14.77 -23.68 -4.69
CA TRP A 182 13.93 -22.51 -4.97
C TRP A 182 14.34 -21.24 -4.20
N ALA A 183 14.71 -21.38 -2.92
CA ALA A 183 15.09 -20.25 -2.08
C ALA A 183 16.36 -19.54 -2.61
N SER A 184 17.28 -20.28 -3.22
CA SER A 184 18.49 -19.74 -3.88
C SER A 184 18.18 -18.77 -5.04
N PHE A 185 16.96 -18.85 -5.57
CA PHE A 185 16.43 -18.02 -6.64
C PHE A 185 15.61 -16.83 -6.10
N ALA A 186 14.89 -17.02 -4.99
CA ALA A 186 14.16 -15.95 -4.30
C ALA A 186 14.98 -15.38 -3.12
N ARG A 187 16.21 -14.92 -3.37
CA ARG A 187 17.12 -14.45 -2.31
C ARG A 187 16.60 -13.20 -1.61
N ASN A 188 16.91 -13.07 -0.31
CA ASN A 188 16.51 -11.94 0.52
C ASN A 188 15.02 -11.57 0.34
N LEU A 189 14.14 -12.58 0.29
CA LEU A 189 12.73 -12.46 -0.05
C LEU A 189 12.01 -11.46 0.85
N GLN A 190 12.22 -11.52 2.17
CA GLN A 190 11.54 -10.63 3.11
C GLN A 190 11.95 -9.17 2.91
N SER A 191 13.25 -8.92 2.80
CA SER A 191 13.82 -7.57 2.61
C SER A 191 13.41 -6.98 1.27
N SER A 192 13.35 -7.81 0.23
CA SER A 192 12.87 -7.43 -1.10
C SER A 192 11.39 -7.08 -1.09
N LEU A 193 10.55 -7.86 -0.42
CA LEU A 193 9.12 -7.56 -0.25
C LEU A 193 8.85 -6.33 0.63
N LEU A 194 9.75 -6.02 1.57
CA LEU A 194 9.68 -4.83 2.41
C LEU A 194 9.97 -3.56 1.59
N LEU A 195 11.12 -3.51 0.91
CA LEU A 195 11.49 -2.33 0.11
C LEU A 195 10.65 -2.21 -1.17
N GLY A 196 10.40 -3.34 -1.81
CA GLY A 196 9.62 -3.41 -3.03
C GLY A 196 8.11 -3.28 -2.77
N GLY A 197 7.38 -3.01 -3.84
CA GLY A 197 5.93 -3.09 -3.79
C GLY A 197 5.48 -4.53 -3.56
N SER A 198 4.32 -4.74 -2.93
CA SER A 198 3.79 -6.11 -2.75
C SER A 198 3.49 -6.83 -4.07
N MET A 199 3.54 -6.19 -5.23
CA MET A 199 3.45 -6.89 -6.53
C MET A 199 4.58 -7.92 -6.71
N LEU A 200 5.73 -7.71 -6.06
CA LEU A 200 6.81 -8.70 -6.01
C LEU A 200 6.35 -10.04 -5.43
N SER A 201 5.37 -10.04 -4.52
CA SER A 201 4.82 -11.30 -3.99
C SER A 201 4.21 -12.19 -5.08
N ALA A 202 3.58 -11.59 -6.09
CA ALA A 202 3.05 -12.32 -7.22
C ALA A 202 4.20 -12.87 -8.06
N THR A 203 5.30 -12.12 -8.24
CA THR A 203 6.46 -12.59 -9.02
C THR A 203 7.14 -13.79 -8.37
N SER A 204 7.24 -13.85 -7.04
CA SER A 204 7.77 -15.03 -6.32
C SER A 204 6.94 -16.30 -6.46
N GLU A 205 5.66 -16.22 -6.81
CA GLU A 205 4.88 -17.41 -7.23
C GLU A 205 5.34 -18.00 -8.57
N TYR A 206 6.03 -17.18 -9.39
CA TYR A 206 6.49 -17.51 -10.74
C TYR A 206 8.02 -17.61 -10.85
N ILE A 207 8.75 -17.50 -9.73
CA ILE A 207 10.18 -17.78 -9.68
C ILE A 207 10.35 -19.30 -9.62
N GLY A 208 10.60 -19.88 -10.77
CA GLY A 208 11.15 -21.23 -10.88
C GLY A 208 12.56 -21.15 -11.47
N VAL A 209 13.40 -22.13 -11.12
CA VAL A 209 14.78 -22.33 -11.61
C VAL A 209 14.92 -22.05 -13.12
N ARG A 210 13.94 -22.50 -13.92
CA ARG A 210 13.91 -22.30 -15.38
C ARG A 210 12.59 -21.70 -15.88
N HIS A 211 11.83 -21.05 -15.02
CA HIS A 211 10.55 -20.49 -15.44
C HIS A 211 10.80 -19.32 -16.43
N PRO A 212 10.08 -19.21 -17.56
CA PRO A 212 10.36 -18.20 -18.59
C PRO A 212 10.26 -16.75 -18.09
N ARG A 213 9.47 -16.50 -17.05
CA ARG A 213 9.34 -15.17 -16.40
C ARG A 213 10.36 -14.94 -15.29
N ALA A 214 11.17 -15.94 -14.97
CA ALA A 214 12.12 -15.85 -13.88
C ALA A 214 13.16 -14.74 -14.08
N PRO A 215 13.73 -14.47 -15.28
CA PRO A 215 14.68 -13.37 -15.47
C PRO A 215 14.17 -11.99 -15.02
N ALA A 216 12.93 -11.66 -15.38
CA ALA A 216 12.31 -10.39 -14.98
C ALA A 216 11.98 -10.35 -13.48
N ALA A 217 11.55 -11.48 -12.91
CA ALA A 217 11.35 -11.59 -11.47
C ALA A 217 12.70 -11.51 -10.72
N TYR A 218 13.77 -12.09 -11.28
CA TYR A 218 15.10 -12.15 -10.64
C TYR A 218 15.69 -10.77 -10.41
N SER A 219 15.59 -9.86 -11.38
CA SER A 219 16.14 -8.50 -11.23
C SER A 219 15.54 -7.76 -10.02
N GLU A 220 14.30 -8.08 -9.64
CA GLU A 220 13.63 -7.47 -8.48
C GLU A 220 14.21 -7.95 -7.14
N TYR A 221 14.60 -9.23 -7.03
CA TYR A 221 15.21 -9.84 -5.83
C TYR A 221 16.72 -9.66 -5.78
N GLN A 222 17.36 -9.54 -6.93
CA GLN A 222 18.78 -9.24 -7.07
C GLN A 222 19.13 -7.82 -6.65
N GLY A 223 18.17 -6.98 -6.29
CA GLY A 223 18.47 -5.66 -5.74
C GLY A 223 19.46 -5.69 -4.56
N PHE A 224 19.51 -6.79 -3.81
CA PHE A 224 20.45 -7.02 -2.71
C PHE A 224 21.67 -7.88 -3.09
N ASP A 225 21.75 -8.34 -4.34
CA ASP A 225 22.79 -9.24 -4.85
C ASP A 225 23.64 -8.53 -5.92
N GLU A 226 24.93 -8.84 -5.97
CA GLU A 226 25.85 -8.40 -7.04
C GLU A 226 25.37 -8.81 -8.46
N PRO A 227 25.81 -8.10 -9.53
CA PRO A 227 25.68 -8.59 -10.90
C PRO A 227 26.75 -9.60 -11.35
N SER A 228 27.82 -9.87 -10.58
CA SER A 228 28.93 -10.72 -11.03
C SER A 228 29.03 -12.05 -10.27
N VAL A 229 28.37 -13.07 -10.82
CA VAL A 229 28.64 -14.51 -10.61
C VAL A 229 28.62 -14.95 -9.14
N TRP A 230 27.41 -15.24 -8.65
CA TRP A 230 27.24 -15.94 -7.38
C TRP A 230 27.93 -17.32 -7.41
N LYS A 231 28.79 -17.58 -6.42
CA LYS A 231 29.32 -18.91 -6.12
C LYS A 231 28.75 -19.40 -4.78
N PRO A 232 28.13 -20.60 -4.72
CA PRO A 232 27.68 -21.17 -3.46
C PRO A 232 28.82 -21.20 -2.43
N GLY A 233 28.59 -20.69 -1.22
CA GLY A 233 29.53 -20.80 -0.09
C GLY A 233 30.48 -19.63 0.15
N VAL A 234 30.44 -18.57 -0.67
CA VAL A 234 31.15 -17.31 -0.39
C VAL A 234 30.15 -16.28 0.13
N HIS A 235 30.37 -15.75 1.33
CA HIS A 235 29.60 -14.60 1.83
C HIS A 235 30.01 -13.38 1.01
N PRO A 236 29.11 -12.79 0.20
CA PRO A 236 29.46 -11.58 -0.53
C PRO A 236 29.56 -10.42 0.46
N GLU A 237 30.68 -9.69 0.43
CA GLU A 237 30.66 -8.31 0.90
C GLU A 237 29.62 -7.57 0.05
N LEU A 238 28.72 -6.82 0.71
CA LEU A 238 27.70 -6.05 -0.02
C LEU A 238 28.40 -4.95 -0.82
N ASP A 239 28.08 -4.85 -2.12
CA ASP A 239 28.51 -3.71 -2.92
C ASP A 239 27.84 -2.40 -2.45
N ALA A 240 28.22 -1.27 -3.05
CA ALA A 240 27.67 0.03 -2.67
C ALA A 240 26.13 0.11 -2.84
N VAL A 241 25.56 -0.59 -3.82
CA VAL A 241 24.11 -0.58 -4.11
C VAL A 241 23.35 -1.42 -3.08
N GLY A 242 23.79 -2.65 -2.85
CA GLY A 242 23.26 -3.54 -1.81
C GLY A 242 23.38 -2.91 -0.43
N ALA A 243 24.53 -2.31 -0.10
CA ALA A 243 24.73 -1.57 1.14
C ALA A 243 23.75 -0.39 1.26
N ALA A 244 23.57 0.40 0.20
CA ALA A 244 22.62 1.50 0.19
C ALA A 244 21.16 1.04 0.41
N ARG A 245 20.75 -0.09 -0.19
CA ARG A 245 19.41 -0.66 0.03
C ARG A 245 19.24 -1.20 1.43
N VAL A 246 20.25 -1.86 1.99
CA VAL A 246 20.24 -2.28 3.40
C VAL A 246 20.10 -1.07 4.33
N MET A 247 20.84 0.01 4.07
CA MET A 247 20.72 1.25 4.84
C MET A 247 19.33 1.88 4.71
N LEU A 248 18.75 1.89 3.51
CA LEU A 248 17.38 2.34 3.28
C LEU A 248 16.38 1.51 4.08
N LEU A 249 16.50 0.18 4.02
CA LEU A 249 15.63 -0.75 4.75
C LEU A 249 15.73 -0.54 6.26
N ARG A 250 16.95 -0.42 6.81
CA ARG A 250 17.16 -0.10 8.23
C ARG A 250 16.51 1.23 8.62
N ARG A 251 16.77 2.30 7.86
CA ARG A 251 16.17 3.63 8.12
C ARG A 251 14.65 3.56 8.09
N MET A 252 14.10 2.85 7.12
CA MET A 252 12.66 2.64 6.99
C MET A 252 12.11 1.87 8.19
N LEU A 253 12.68 0.72 8.56
CA LEU A 253 12.24 -0.07 9.72
C LEU A 253 12.33 0.73 11.03
N LEU A 254 13.38 1.54 11.21
CA LEU A 254 13.54 2.42 12.36
C LEU A 254 12.54 3.60 12.38
N SER A 255 11.89 3.89 11.26
CA SER A 255 10.82 4.91 11.21
C SER A 255 9.44 4.37 11.63
N PHE A 256 9.30 3.05 11.78
CA PHE A 256 8.09 2.45 12.35
C PHE A 256 8.07 2.61 13.88
N ASP A 257 6.88 2.88 14.41
CA ASP A 257 6.65 2.93 15.86
C ASP A 257 6.77 1.55 16.51
N LEU A 258 6.55 0.48 15.74
CA LEU A 258 6.79 -0.90 16.15
C LEU A 258 7.13 -1.78 14.94
N VAL A 259 8.29 -2.45 15.02
CA VAL A 259 8.62 -3.60 14.18
C VAL A 259 8.43 -4.86 15.03
N GLY A 260 7.29 -5.53 14.88
CA GLY A 260 6.95 -6.74 15.61
C GLY A 260 7.59 -8.00 15.02
N LEU A 261 7.45 -9.12 15.72
CA LEU A 261 7.90 -10.44 15.26
C LEU A 261 6.72 -11.41 15.21
N VAL A 262 6.63 -12.21 14.14
CA VAL A 262 5.57 -13.20 13.99
C VAL A 262 5.68 -14.31 15.03
N GLU A 263 6.89 -14.68 15.45
CA GLU A 263 7.14 -15.69 16.48
C GLU A 263 6.76 -15.17 17.89
N ARG A 264 6.61 -13.85 18.04
CA ARG A 264 6.24 -13.16 19.28
C ARG A 264 4.99 -12.31 19.05
N PHE A 265 3.99 -12.93 18.42
CA PHE A 265 2.82 -12.22 17.92
C PHE A 265 1.95 -11.66 19.04
N GLU A 266 1.77 -12.36 20.17
CA GLU A 266 0.98 -11.84 21.28
C GLU A 266 1.67 -10.64 21.95
N GLU A 267 3.00 -10.67 22.12
CA GLU A 267 3.74 -9.50 22.57
C GLU A 267 3.57 -8.32 21.60
N THR A 268 3.66 -8.59 20.30
CA THR A 268 3.43 -7.58 19.26
C THR A 268 2.02 -6.98 19.39
N LEU A 269 0.98 -7.79 19.53
CA LEU A 269 -0.40 -7.32 19.66
C LEU A 269 -0.61 -6.47 20.91
N LEU A 270 -0.05 -6.85 22.05
CA LEU A 270 -0.17 -6.07 23.28
C LEU A 270 0.56 -4.73 23.16
N LEU A 271 1.73 -4.68 22.52
CA LEU A 271 2.42 -3.42 22.24
C LEU A 271 1.62 -2.52 21.31
N VAL A 272 0.99 -3.07 20.25
CA VAL A 272 0.07 -2.30 19.40
C VAL A 272 -1.11 -1.77 20.20
N ALA A 273 -1.72 -2.61 21.04
CA ALA A 273 -2.82 -2.21 21.90
C ALA A 273 -2.42 -1.11 22.88
N ASP A 274 -1.21 -1.15 23.43
CA ASP A 274 -0.71 -0.12 24.33
C ASP A 274 -0.50 1.21 23.60
N LEU A 275 -0.01 1.15 22.35
CA LEU A 275 0.21 2.32 21.51
C LEU A 275 -1.10 3.00 21.11
N VAL A 276 -2.08 2.24 20.60
CA VAL A 276 -3.29 2.81 19.96
C VAL A 276 -4.61 2.52 20.67
N GLY A 277 -4.62 1.72 21.74
CA GLY A 277 -5.82 1.35 22.48
C GLY A 277 -6.77 0.40 21.73
N LEU A 278 -6.26 -0.55 20.96
CA LEU A 278 -7.08 -1.68 20.49
C LEU A 278 -7.57 -2.50 21.69
N GLN A 279 -8.85 -2.89 21.70
CA GLN A 279 -9.43 -3.62 22.83
C GLN A 279 -9.72 -5.09 22.48
N HIS A 280 -10.00 -5.42 21.23
CA HIS A 280 -10.38 -6.78 20.83
C HIS A 280 -9.19 -7.50 20.18
N LEU A 281 -8.34 -8.13 20.99
CA LEU A 281 -7.11 -8.79 20.52
C LEU A 281 -7.26 -10.31 20.28
N LEU A 282 -8.34 -10.90 20.79
CA LEU A 282 -8.56 -12.34 20.70
C LEU A 282 -8.92 -12.74 19.27
N HIS A 283 -8.11 -13.61 18.68
CA HIS A 283 -8.24 -14.06 17.31
C HIS A 283 -8.11 -15.59 17.24
N PRO A 284 -8.75 -16.24 16.25
CA PRO A 284 -8.48 -17.65 15.97
C PRO A 284 -7.08 -17.80 15.38
N ILE A 285 -6.43 -18.93 15.63
CA ILE A 285 -5.17 -19.27 14.98
C ILE A 285 -5.49 -19.60 13.52
N SER A 286 -5.26 -18.65 12.63
CA SER A 286 -5.68 -18.72 11.22
C SER A 286 -4.96 -19.79 10.39
N ASN A 287 -4.00 -20.51 10.98
CA ASN A 287 -3.18 -21.52 10.29
C ASN A 287 -3.50 -22.98 10.71
N GLU A 288 -4.40 -23.21 11.67
CA GLU A 288 -4.70 -24.57 12.15
C GLU A 288 -5.62 -25.38 11.21
N GLY A 289 -6.15 -24.76 10.15
CA GLY A 289 -7.18 -25.37 9.29
C GLY A 289 -6.80 -25.59 7.83
N VAL A 290 -5.71 -25.01 7.34
CA VAL A 290 -5.17 -25.43 6.04
C VAL A 290 -4.55 -26.77 6.34
N GLN A 291 -5.11 -27.87 5.80
CA GLN A 291 -4.41 -29.15 5.75
C GLN A 291 -3.02 -28.82 5.25
N ALA A 292 -2.05 -28.77 6.17
CA ALA A 292 -0.68 -28.76 5.79
C ALA A 292 -0.60 -29.98 4.92
N TYR A 293 -0.36 -29.80 3.62
CA TYR A 293 0.29 -30.86 2.88
C TYR A 293 1.41 -31.30 3.80
N ALA A 294 1.40 -32.56 4.21
CA ALA A 294 2.51 -33.13 4.95
C ALA A 294 3.68 -32.96 4.00
N VAL A 295 4.39 -31.86 4.17
CA VAL A 295 5.57 -31.56 3.40
C VAL A 295 6.54 -32.57 3.93
N ASP A 296 6.84 -33.55 3.10
CA ASP A 296 7.93 -34.44 3.37
C ASP A 296 9.19 -33.58 3.55
N ASN A 297 9.91 -33.80 4.64
CA ASN A 297 11.15 -33.09 4.94
C ASN A 297 12.15 -33.24 3.77
N THR A 298 12.05 -34.32 2.97
CA THR A 298 12.84 -34.48 1.74
C THR A 298 12.64 -33.33 0.74
N MET A 299 11.45 -32.74 0.66
CA MET A 299 11.16 -31.61 -0.23
C MET A 299 11.76 -30.29 0.26
N LEU A 300 12.19 -30.21 1.52
CA LEU A 300 12.89 -29.03 2.00
C LEU A 300 14.29 -28.94 1.36
N GLY A 301 14.96 -30.08 1.13
CA GLY A 301 16.33 -30.12 0.62
C GLY A 301 17.40 -29.96 1.70
N CYS A 302 17.08 -30.37 2.92
CA CYS A 302 17.96 -30.33 4.09
C CYS A 302 17.58 -31.44 5.07
N GLU A 303 18.54 -31.94 5.84
CA GLU A 303 18.39 -33.10 6.71
C GLU A 303 17.51 -32.82 7.94
N ASP A 304 17.69 -31.64 8.53
CA ASP A 304 16.96 -31.20 9.72
C ASP A 304 16.73 -29.67 9.71
N GLU A 305 15.93 -29.19 10.67
CA GLU A 305 15.59 -27.77 10.78
C GLU A 305 16.82 -26.87 10.97
N ALA A 306 17.82 -27.30 11.73
CA ALA A 306 19.03 -26.52 11.98
C ALA A 306 19.86 -26.36 10.69
N LYS A 307 19.96 -27.43 9.89
CA LYS A 307 20.61 -27.40 8.58
C LYS A 307 19.82 -26.54 7.60
N CYS A 308 18.50 -26.65 7.56
CA CYS A 308 17.64 -25.80 6.73
C CYS A 308 17.84 -24.32 7.09
N ARG A 309 17.87 -24.00 8.38
CA ARG A 309 18.08 -22.66 8.90
C ARG A 309 19.45 -22.10 8.49
N SER A 310 20.51 -22.91 8.63
CA SER A 310 21.86 -22.53 8.20
C SER A 310 21.93 -22.25 6.69
N LEU A 311 21.30 -23.09 5.86
CA LEU A 311 21.26 -22.89 4.41
C LEU A 311 20.47 -21.62 4.02
N ILE A 312 19.31 -21.38 4.64
CA ILE A 312 18.55 -20.14 4.41
C ILE A 312 19.34 -18.92 4.87
N HIS A 313 20.08 -18.98 5.98
CA HIS A 313 20.94 -17.86 6.40
C HIS A 313 22.03 -17.55 5.37
N ALA A 314 22.60 -18.57 4.73
CA ALA A 314 23.59 -18.39 3.67
C ALA A 314 22.97 -17.86 2.37
N ILE A 315 21.77 -18.31 2.01
CA ILE A 315 21.02 -17.90 0.82
C ILE A 315 20.53 -16.44 0.94
N ALA A 316 20.01 -16.07 2.11
CA ALA A 316 19.37 -14.79 2.40
C ALA A 316 20.07 -14.06 3.57
N PRO A 317 21.32 -13.62 3.39
CA PRO A 317 22.11 -13.00 4.45
C PRO A 317 21.51 -11.68 4.92
N VAL A 318 20.88 -10.90 4.02
CA VAL A 318 20.25 -9.62 4.38
C VAL A 318 19.00 -9.85 5.24
N ASP A 319 18.13 -10.79 4.86
CA ASP A 319 16.96 -11.15 5.68
C ASP A 319 17.39 -11.58 7.09
N THR A 320 18.44 -12.38 7.17
CA THR A 320 18.98 -12.88 8.45
C THR A 320 19.52 -11.75 9.31
N MET A 321 20.33 -10.87 8.73
CA MET A 321 20.90 -9.71 9.40
C MET A 321 19.81 -8.76 9.91
N ILE A 322 18.89 -8.34 9.03
CA ILE A 322 17.80 -7.43 9.36
C ILE A 322 16.87 -8.04 10.42
N TYR A 323 16.53 -9.33 10.30
CA TYR A 323 15.72 -10.01 11.30
C TYR A 323 16.40 -10.01 12.67
N ARG A 324 17.68 -10.39 12.76
CA ARG A 324 18.43 -10.41 14.03
C ARG A 324 18.52 -9.03 14.67
N GLU A 325 18.80 -7.99 13.88
CA GLU A 325 18.84 -6.60 14.37
C GLU A 325 17.50 -6.18 14.96
N MET A 326 16.42 -6.35 14.22
CA MET A 326 15.09 -5.96 14.69
C MET A 326 14.58 -6.87 15.81
N GLN A 327 14.98 -8.14 15.83
CA GLN A 327 14.70 -9.05 16.93
C GLN A 327 15.35 -8.55 18.23
N ALA A 328 16.61 -8.09 18.17
CA ALA A 328 17.29 -7.50 19.32
C ALA A 328 16.61 -6.21 19.80
N VAL A 329 16.23 -5.32 18.87
CA VAL A 329 15.48 -4.09 19.18
C VAL A 329 14.14 -4.41 19.86
N PHE A 330 13.39 -5.38 19.31
CA PHE A 330 12.11 -5.82 19.87
C PHE A 330 12.30 -6.46 21.26
N ALA A 331 13.30 -7.33 21.42
CA ALA A 331 13.62 -7.98 22.68
C ALA A 331 14.00 -6.97 23.77
N ALA A 332 14.83 -5.98 23.44
CA ALA A 332 15.18 -4.89 24.36
C ALA A 332 13.94 -4.11 24.81
N ARG A 333 13.05 -3.77 23.87
CA ARG A 333 11.79 -3.08 24.18
C ARG A 333 10.90 -3.89 25.12
N VAL A 334 10.73 -5.19 24.87
CA VAL A 334 9.95 -6.05 25.78
C VAL A 334 10.65 -6.20 27.13
N GLY A 335 11.98 -6.31 27.15
CA GLY A 335 12.77 -6.41 28.38
C GLY A 335 12.57 -5.24 29.33
N VAL A 336 12.49 -4.01 28.80
CA VAL A 336 12.20 -2.80 29.59
C VAL A 336 10.84 -2.86 30.29
N LEU A 337 9.85 -3.53 29.71
CA LEU A 337 8.51 -3.64 30.29
C LEU A 337 8.42 -4.70 31.41
N GLY A 338 9.39 -5.63 31.48
CA GLY A 338 9.58 -6.54 32.59
C GLY A 338 8.44 -7.53 32.87
N ALA A 339 8.39 -8.00 34.13
CA ALA A 339 7.44 -9.01 34.60
C ALA A 339 5.95 -8.63 34.41
N PRO A 340 5.50 -7.36 34.66
CA PRO A 340 4.10 -7.00 34.47
C PRO A 340 3.63 -7.20 33.02
N PHE A 341 4.49 -6.94 32.04
CA PHE A 341 4.14 -7.20 30.64
C PHE A 341 4.10 -8.70 30.33
N ALA A 342 5.02 -9.49 30.87
CA ALA A 342 5.01 -10.95 30.72
C ALA A 342 3.72 -11.59 31.28
N GLU A 343 3.23 -11.10 32.43
CA GLU A 343 1.94 -11.53 33.00
C GLU A 343 0.77 -11.21 32.07
N ARG A 344 0.76 -10.02 31.46
CA ARG A 344 -0.26 -9.65 30.47
C ARG A 344 -0.21 -10.54 29.23
N VAL A 345 0.98 -10.89 28.75
CA VAL A 345 1.16 -11.84 27.64
C VAL A 345 0.62 -13.21 28.00
N ALA A 346 0.93 -13.71 29.21
CA ALA A 346 0.40 -14.98 29.70
C ALA A 346 -1.13 -14.96 29.80
N ALA A 347 -1.71 -13.88 30.34
CA ALA A 347 -3.16 -13.69 30.43
C ALA A 347 -3.83 -13.65 29.04
N LEU A 348 -3.24 -12.96 28.06
CA LEU A 348 -3.75 -12.95 26.68
C LEU A 348 -3.70 -14.35 26.04
N ARG A 349 -2.60 -15.09 26.25
CA ARG A 349 -2.46 -16.48 25.75
C ARG A 349 -3.48 -17.42 26.39
N ALA A 350 -3.69 -17.32 27.70
CA ALA A 350 -4.69 -18.10 28.43
C ALA A 350 -6.12 -17.79 27.92
N ALA A 351 -6.46 -16.52 27.78
CA ALA A 351 -7.76 -16.10 27.25
C ALA A 351 -7.99 -16.59 25.81
N ARG A 352 -6.96 -16.60 24.96
CA ARG A 352 -7.06 -17.17 23.61
C ARG A 352 -7.27 -18.68 23.65
N ALA A 353 -6.51 -19.40 24.47
CA ALA A 353 -6.64 -20.86 24.60
C ALA A 353 -8.06 -21.24 25.06
N GLN A 354 -8.61 -20.53 26.05
CA GLN A 354 -9.99 -20.72 26.51
C GLN A 354 -11.00 -20.47 25.38
N ARG A 355 -10.84 -19.38 24.62
CA ARG A 355 -11.75 -19.06 23.51
C ARG A 355 -11.73 -20.11 22.41
N LEU A 356 -10.58 -20.74 22.14
CA LEU A 356 -10.50 -21.84 21.16
C LEU A 356 -11.30 -23.07 21.60
N VAL A 357 -11.34 -23.37 22.91
CA VAL A 357 -12.18 -24.44 23.46
C VAL A 357 -13.66 -24.09 23.31
N GLU A 358 -14.05 -22.86 23.66
CA GLU A 358 -15.45 -22.40 23.54
C GLU A 358 -15.93 -22.31 22.08
N HIS A 359 -15.03 -21.99 21.14
CA HIS A 359 -15.33 -21.85 19.72
C HIS A 359 -14.99 -23.07 18.87
N ALA A 360 -14.51 -24.18 19.43
CA ALA A 360 -14.34 -25.43 18.69
C ALA A 360 -15.66 -25.91 18.04
N GLY A 361 -16.82 -25.55 18.63
CA GLY A 361 -18.15 -25.73 18.02
C GLY A 361 -18.56 -24.66 16.98
N TRP A 362 -17.89 -23.50 16.96
CA TRP A 362 -18.21 -22.32 16.14
C TRP A 362 -17.28 -22.12 14.91
N ILE A 363 -16.18 -22.86 14.79
CA ILE A 363 -15.28 -22.77 13.62
C ILE A 363 -15.92 -23.41 12.37
N ALA A 364 -16.90 -24.30 12.53
CA ALA A 364 -17.64 -24.92 11.42
C ALA A 364 -18.26 -23.90 10.43
N PRO A 365 -18.92 -22.80 10.86
CA PRO A 365 -19.40 -21.77 9.95
C PRO A 365 -18.31 -20.90 9.31
N PHE A 366 -17.12 -20.72 9.90
CA PHE A 366 -16.02 -20.00 9.22
C PHE A 366 -15.41 -20.80 8.06
N ARG A 367 -15.46 -22.14 8.10
CA ARG A 367 -15.24 -22.97 6.90
C ARG A 367 -16.31 -22.77 5.83
N LYS A 368 -17.55 -22.41 6.22
CA LYS A 368 -18.63 -22.06 5.28
C LYS A 368 -18.43 -20.67 4.66
N TYR A 369 -17.78 -19.73 5.37
CA TYR A 369 -17.29 -18.45 4.82
C TYR A 369 -15.98 -18.58 3.99
N ALA A 370 -15.34 -19.75 3.98
CA ALA A 370 -14.24 -20.05 3.05
C ALA A 370 -14.73 -20.34 1.62
N LYS A 371 -16.02 -20.68 1.44
CA LYS A 371 -16.74 -20.27 0.23
C LYS A 371 -17.11 -18.80 0.47
N PRO A 372 -16.53 -17.82 -0.25
CA PRO A 372 -17.03 -16.47 -0.15
C PRO A 372 -18.53 -16.57 -0.44
N PRO A 373 -19.41 -16.02 0.41
CA PRO A 373 -20.77 -15.74 -0.03
C PRO A 373 -20.71 -15.19 -1.47
N SER A 374 -21.65 -15.61 -2.32
CA SER A 374 -21.80 -14.91 -3.60
C SER A 374 -21.84 -13.41 -3.28
N VAL A 375 -21.13 -12.58 -4.06
CA VAL A 375 -20.97 -11.14 -3.78
C VAL A 375 -22.32 -10.44 -3.55
N ALA A 376 -23.43 -11.06 -3.98
CA ALA A 376 -24.79 -10.67 -3.67
C ALA A 376 -25.15 -10.63 -2.16
N SER A 377 -24.39 -11.25 -1.23
CA SER A 377 -24.80 -11.35 0.18
C SER A 377 -23.82 -10.82 1.24
N VAL A 378 -22.65 -10.29 0.87
CA VAL A 378 -21.88 -9.44 1.81
C VAL A 378 -22.40 -8.04 1.63
N ASP A 379 -23.30 -7.62 2.52
CA ASP A 379 -23.77 -6.25 2.50
C ASP A 379 -22.63 -5.33 2.92
N ILE A 380 -21.96 -4.74 1.93
CA ILE A 380 -20.87 -3.78 2.11
C ILE A 380 -21.36 -2.54 2.88
N ARG A 381 -22.69 -2.31 2.93
CA ARG A 381 -23.30 -1.30 3.80
C ARG A 381 -23.03 -1.56 5.28
N ASN A 382 -22.67 -2.79 5.68
CA ASN A 382 -22.38 -3.18 7.07
C ASN A 382 -20.93 -2.94 7.52
N ILE A 383 -19.99 -2.52 6.66
CA ILE A 383 -18.70 -1.99 7.13
C ILE A 383 -18.97 -0.57 7.59
N SER A 384 -19.40 -0.42 8.84
CA SER A 384 -19.95 0.83 9.34
C SER A 384 -18.81 1.79 9.65
N CYS A 385 -18.82 2.99 9.06
CA CYS A 385 -18.12 4.14 9.64
C CYS A 385 -18.94 4.74 10.81
N GLN A 386 -19.82 3.95 11.42
CA GLN A 386 -20.76 4.42 12.42
C GLN A 386 -20.00 4.89 13.66
N GLY A 387 -20.34 6.08 14.12
CA GLY A 387 -19.63 6.74 15.22
C GLY A 387 -18.29 7.37 14.83
N MET A 388 -17.73 7.11 13.64
CA MET A 388 -16.53 7.81 13.18
C MET A 388 -16.89 9.23 12.74
N LEU A 389 -16.43 10.23 13.49
CA LEU A 389 -16.71 11.64 13.21
C LEU A 389 -18.22 11.93 13.03
N GLU A 390 -19.08 11.20 13.74
CA GLU A 390 -20.53 11.40 13.69
C GLU A 390 -20.87 12.87 14.02
N GLY A 391 -21.69 13.50 13.17
CA GLY A 391 -22.02 14.93 13.26
C GLY A 391 -21.14 15.88 12.44
N GLU A 392 -20.02 15.42 11.87
CA GLU A 392 -19.06 16.27 11.12
C GLU A 392 -19.39 16.44 9.62
N GLY A 393 -20.57 15.99 9.19
CA GLY A 393 -21.10 16.23 7.84
C GLY A 393 -20.22 15.67 6.71
N ALA A 394 -19.87 16.53 5.75
CA ALA A 394 -19.21 16.13 4.50
C ALA A 394 -17.84 15.46 4.72
N THR A 395 -17.04 15.95 5.67
CA THR A 395 -15.70 15.39 5.92
C THR A 395 -15.75 13.95 6.41
N ALA A 396 -16.68 13.62 7.31
CA ALA A 396 -16.89 12.25 7.77
C ALA A 396 -17.36 11.33 6.63
N ASN A 397 -18.28 11.82 5.80
CA ASN A 397 -18.79 11.09 4.65
C ASN A 397 -17.70 10.83 3.59
N ASP A 398 -16.87 11.84 3.29
CA ASP A 398 -15.77 11.72 2.32
C ASP A 398 -14.72 10.74 2.81
N LEU A 399 -14.33 10.84 4.08
CA LEU A 399 -13.38 9.90 4.67
C LEU A 399 -13.93 8.48 4.59
N CYS A 400 -15.15 8.26 5.07
CA CYS A 400 -15.79 6.95 5.02
C CYS A 400 -15.86 6.38 3.60
N ARG A 401 -16.25 7.22 2.63
CA ARG A 401 -16.32 6.84 1.20
C ARG A 401 -14.97 6.36 0.69
N PHE A 402 -13.88 7.08 1.00
CA PHE A 402 -12.55 6.69 0.57
C PHE A 402 -12.07 5.39 1.23
N LEU A 403 -12.28 5.21 2.53
CA LEU A 403 -11.90 3.97 3.23
C LEU A 403 -12.68 2.75 2.70
N ARG A 404 -13.98 2.92 2.41
CA ARG A 404 -14.84 1.88 1.85
C ARG A 404 -14.45 1.53 0.41
N ALA A 405 -14.14 2.53 -0.42
CA ALA A 405 -13.77 2.30 -1.82
C ALA A 405 -12.53 1.39 -1.95
N ASP A 406 -11.53 1.57 -1.07
CA ASP A 406 -10.37 0.68 -1.04
C ASP A 406 -10.73 -0.72 -0.54
N THR A 407 -11.62 -0.84 0.43
CA THR A 407 -12.06 -2.13 0.99
C THR A 407 -12.93 -2.94 0.02
N GLU A 408 -13.76 -2.28 -0.77
CA GLU A 408 -14.58 -2.91 -1.82
C GLU A 408 -13.75 -3.56 -2.91
N PHE A 409 -12.69 -2.89 -3.33
CA PHE A 409 -11.75 -3.44 -4.30
C PHE A 409 -11.21 -4.79 -3.83
N ASP A 410 -10.90 -4.92 -2.54
CA ASP A 410 -10.35 -6.14 -1.96
C ASP A 410 -11.36 -7.29 -1.95
N LEU A 411 -12.62 -7.01 -1.59
CA LEU A 411 -13.68 -8.00 -1.59
C LEU A 411 -13.93 -8.56 -3.00
N LYS A 412 -13.90 -7.69 -4.02
CA LYS A 412 -14.01 -8.09 -5.43
C LYS A 412 -12.82 -8.95 -5.85
N TRP A 413 -11.60 -8.58 -5.45
CA TRP A 413 -10.39 -9.33 -5.81
C TRP A 413 -10.39 -10.76 -5.24
N ARG A 414 -10.84 -10.94 -3.99
CA ARG A 414 -11.01 -12.27 -3.39
C ARG A 414 -12.00 -13.14 -4.16
N HIS A 415 -13.06 -12.56 -4.71
CA HIS A 415 -14.06 -13.32 -5.46
C HIS A 415 -13.47 -13.93 -6.73
N VAL A 416 -12.62 -13.19 -7.45
CA VAL A 416 -11.93 -13.67 -8.66
C VAL A 416 -11.03 -14.87 -8.33
N GLN A 417 -10.29 -14.82 -7.22
CA GLN A 417 -9.43 -15.93 -6.81
C GLN A 417 -10.20 -17.21 -6.49
N VAL A 418 -11.35 -17.11 -5.81
CA VAL A 418 -12.09 -18.31 -5.38
C VAL A 418 -12.85 -18.97 -6.54
N GLN A 419 -13.24 -18.22 -7.57
CA GLN A 419 -13.90 -18.81 -8.74
C GLN A 419 -12.94 -19.62 -9.65
N GLY A 420 -11.64 -19.67 -9.36
CA GLY A 420 -10.68 -20.48 -10.12
C GLY A 420 -10.47 -20.04 -11.58
N ARG A 421 -11.10 -18.95 -12.02
CA ARG A 421 -10.89 -18.36 -13.34
C ARG A 421 -9.54 -17.63 -13.35
N LYS A 422 -8.50 -18.33 -13.82
CA LYS A 422 -7.17 -17.77 -14.09
C LYS A 422 -7.12 -16.94 -15.38
N GLN A 423 -8.17 -16.20 -15.73
CA GLN A 423 -8.02 -15.21 -16.80
C GLN A 423 -7.24 -14.02 -16.21
N PRO A 424 -6.23 -13.48 -16.92
CA PRO A 424 -5.65 -12.20 -16.54
C PRO A 424 -6.81 -11.21 -16.44
N LEU A 425 -7.00 -10.61 -15.27
CA LEU A 425 -7.90 -9.49 -15.13
C LEU A 425 -7.40 -8.39 -16.08
N ASP A 426 -8.17 -8.11 -17.13
CA ASP A 426 -7.92 -6.95 -17.97
C ASP A 426 -8.08 -5.71 -17.09
N HIS A 427 -6.97 -5.01 -16.85
CA HIS A 427 -6.93 -3.81 -16.00
C HIS A 427 -7.90 -2.73 -16.50
N ALA A 428 -8.28 -2.74 -17.79
CA ALA A 428 -9.27 -1.83 -18.35
C ALA A 428 -10.70 -2.09 -17.85
N GLN A 429 -11.04 -3.33 -17.47
CA GLN A 429 -12.38 -3.70 -16.98
C GLN A 429 -12.57 -3.42 -15.47
N LEU A 430 -11.50 -3.11 -14.75
CA LEU A 430 -11.50 -2.82 -13.30
C LEU A 430 -11.27 -1.34 -12.97
N ALA A 431 -11.30 -0.45 -13.97
CA ALA A 431 -11.37 0.99 -13.73
C ALA A 431 -12.69 1.30 -12.99
N ILE A 432 -12.61 1.40 -11.67
CA ILE A 432 -13.71 1.92 -10.85
C ILE A 432 -13.87 3.40 -11.24
N PRO A 433 -15.09 3.86 -11.58
CA PRO A 433 -15.31 5.25 -11.91
C PRO A 433 -14.86 6.14 -10.75
N ALA A 434 -14.16 7.22 -11.06
CA ALA A 434 -14.04 8.35 -10.14
C ALA A 434 -15.46 8.80 -9.77
N ASP A 435 -15.80 8.77 -8.47
CA ASP A 435 -17.17 9.00 -8.00
C ASP A 435 -17.59 10.48 -8.24
N PRO A 436 -18.79 10.74 -8.83
CA PRO A 436 -19.23 12.05 -9.27
C PRO A 436 -20.11 12.70 -8.20
N GLY A 437 -19.60 13.75 -7.57
CA GLY A 437 -20.29 14.45 -6.48
C GLY A 437 -19.99 15.94 -6.40
N SER A 438 -19.76 16.59 -7.53
CA SER A 438 -19.88 18.04 -7.69
C SER A 438 -20.74 18.28 -8.92
N LEU A 439 -21.96 18.79 -8.71
CA LEU A 439 -22.91 19.14 -9.75
C LEU A 439 -22.37 20.26 -10.64
N VAL A 440 -21.62 19.90 -11.68
CA VAL A 440 -21.61 20.55 -12.99
C VAL A 440 -21.41 19.42 -14.03
N SER A 441 -22.32 19.33 -14.99
CA SER A 441 -22.40 18.35 -16.08
C SER A 441 -21.05 17.87 -16.66
N PHE A 442 -20.84 16.55 -16.74
CA PHE A 442 -20.68 15.77 -17.99
C PHE A 442 -19.97 14.42 -17.77
N GLY A 443 -20.47 13.39 -18.46
CA GLY A 443 -19.82 12.11 -18.76
C GLY A 443 -19.94 11.73 -20.23
N LEU A 444 -19.90 12.72 -21.12
CA LEU A 444 -19.06 12.64 -22.32
C LEU A 444 -17.77 13.35 -21.91
N ARG A 445 -16.57 12.88 -22.29
CA ARG A 445 -15.38 13.76 -22.26
C ARG A 445 -15.86 15.11 -22.80
N PRO A 446 -15.64 16.26 -22.12
CA PRO A 446 -16.08 17.52 -22.68
C PRO A 446 -15.50 17.53 -24.07
N ARG A 447 -16.38 17.50 -25.06
CA ARG A 447 -15.99 17.82 -26.42
C ARG A 447 -15.45 19.21 -26.20
N MET A 448 -14.11 19.36 -26.13
CA MET A 448 -13.46 20.67 -26.00
C MET A 448 -14.31 21.57 -26.86
N GLN A 449 -14.88 22.63 -26.27
CA GLN A 449 -15.83 23.45 -27.02
C GLN A 449 -15.14 23.78 -28.35
N PRO A 450 -15.85 23.77 -29.49
CA PRO A 450 -15.21 23.90 -30.80
C PRO A 450 -14.13 24.99 -30.86
N GLN A 451 -14.34 26.08 -30.11
CA GLN A 451 -13.40 27.18 -29.87
C GLN A 451 -12.08 26.77 -29.19
N HIS A 452 -12.09 25.96 -28.13
CA HIS A 452 -10.88 25.43 -27.50
C HIS A 452 -10.12 24.45 -28.42
N ARG A 453 -10.83 23.64 -29.23
CA ARG A 453 -10.17 22.76 -30.21
C ARG A 453 -9.43 23.53 -31.29
N SER A 454 -10.04 24.61 -31.80
CA SER A 454 -9.37 25.48 -32.77
C SER A 454 -8.17 26.18 -32.15
N GLN A 455 -8.26 26.65 -30.91
CA GLN A 455 -7.17 27.34 -30.23
C GLN A 455 -5.99 26.41 -29.94
N SER A 456 -6.20 25.23 -29.37
CA SER A 456 -5.12 24.28 -29.10
C SER A 456 -4.44 23.81 -30.39
N ARG A 457 -5.18 23.62 -31.48
CA ARG A 457 -4.61 23.30 -32.79
C ARG A 457 -3.80 24.45 -33.38
N GLN A 458 -4.28 25.69 -33.24
CA GLN A 458 -3.54 26.87 -33.68
C GLN A 458 -2.24 27.04 -32.88
N MET A 459 -2.27 26.83 -31.56
CA MET A 459 -1.08 26.83 -30.71
C MET A 459 -0.09 25.74 -31.12
N ALA A 460 -0.56 24.51 -31.37
CA ALA A 460 0.31 23.42 -31.80
C ALA A 460 0.95 23.67 -33.17
N ARG A 461 0.20 24.26 -34.12
CA ARG A 461 0.75 24.67 -35.43
C ARG A 461 1.79 25.77 -35.29
N ALA A 462 1.52 26.79 -34.48
CA ALA A 462 2.47 27.86 -34.20
C ALA A 462 3.74 27.31 -33.50
N TRP A 463 3.57 26.39 -32.55
CA TRP A 463 4.69 25.72 -31.89
C TRP A 463 5.52 24.92 -32.90
N LEU A 464 4.88 24.11 -33.75
CA LEU A 464 5.57 23.35 -34.79
C LEU A 464 6.33 24.24 -35.77
N HIS A 465 5.73 25.36 -36.18
CA HIS A 465 6.38 26.33 -37.07
C HIS A 465 7.65 26.96 -36.45
N ASN A 466 7.64 27.17 -35.13
CA ASN A 466 8.76 27.77 -34.39
C ASN A 466 9.71 26.73 -33.76
N SER A 467 9.43 25.44 -33.95
CA SER A 467 10.27 24.34 -33.44
C SER A 467 11.47 24.09 -34.35
N HIS A 468 12.51 23.47 -33.81
CA HIS A 468 13.71 23.09 -34.54
C HIS A 468 13.74 21.57 -34.75
N GLY A 469 14.21 21.11 -35.92
CA GLY A 469 14.35 19.68 -36.20
C GLY A 469 15.42 19.03 -35.31
N GLY A 470 15.09 17.87 -34.74
CA GLY A 470 15.95 17.12 -33.81
C GLY A 470 15.40 17.07 -32.39
N PHE A 471 16.18 16.46 -31.48
CA PHE A 471 15.82 16.26 -30.07
C PHE A 471 16.94 16.68 -29.11
N CYS A 472 16.58 17.00 -27.87
CA CYS A 472 17.50 17.62 -26.90
C CYS A 472 18.54 16.63 -26.33
N ALA A 473 18.14 15.42 -25.94
CA ALA A 473 19.02 14.35 -25.46
C ALA A 473 18.29 13.00 -25.49
N THR A 474 19.00 11.88 -25.37
CA THR A 474 18.32 10.57 -25.21
C THR A 474 17.59 10.49 -23.87
N THR A 475 16.40 9.90 -23.90
CA THR A 475 15.52 9.66 -22.74
C THR A 475 15.17 8.18 -22.70
N VAL A 476 14.65 7.72 -21.57
CA VAL A 476 14.12 6.36 -21.41
C VAL A 476 12.62 6.49 -21.25
N ILE A 477 11.86 5.78 -22.08
CA ILE A 477 10.42 5.63 -21.89
C ILE A 477 10.26 4.68 -20.70
N ALA A 478 9.97 5.24 -19.53
CA ALA A 478 9.62 4.44 -18.38
C ALA A 478 8.22 3.86 -18.61
N ASP A 479 7.97 2.63 -18.15
CA ASP A 479 6.63 2.04 -18.17
C ASP A 479 5.65 2.98 -17.43
N ASP A 480 4.39 3.03 -17.88
CA ASP A 480 3.43 4.13 -17.67
C ASP A 480 3.33 4.67 -16.22
N ASP A 481 3.63 3.86 -15.20
CA ASP A 481 3.59 4.24 -13.78
C ASP A 481 4.82 5.03 -13.27
N GLU A 482 5.98 4.99 -13.96
CA GLU A 482 7.22 5.68 -13.54
C GLU A 482 7.41 7.06 -14.23
N SER A 483 6.75 7.28 -15.36
CA SER A 483 6.99 8.45 -16.22
C SER A 483 6.49 9.77 -15.61
N GLU A 484 5.47 9.76 -14.75
CA GLU A 484 4.99 10.95 -14.03
C GLU A 484 5.84 11.29 -12.79
N ALA A 485 6.43 10.28 -12.13
CA ALA A 485 7.28 10.48 -10.95
C ALA A 485 8.65 11.11 -11.31
N SER A 486 9.21 10.76 -12.47
CA SER A 486 10.48 11.31 -12.99
C SER A 486 10.43 12.84 -13.12
N CYS A 487 9.28 13.36 -13.51
CA CYS A 487 9.03 14.77 -13.82
C CYS A 487 9.20 15.76 -12.65
N LEU A 488 9.29 15.27 -11.41
CA LEU A 488 9.46 16.11 -10.21
C LEU A 488 10.93 16.33 -9.84
N TYR A 489 11.81 15.40 -10.18
CA TYR A 489 13.21 15.39 -9.74
C TYR A 489 14.21 15.29 -10.88
N ASP A 490 13.86 14.55 -11.94
CA ASP A 490 14.76 14.38 -13.07
C ASP A 490 14.84 15.64 -13.93
N ILE A 491 15.90 15.70 -14.71
CA ILE A 491 16.17 16.81 -15.62
C ILE A 491 15.64 16.53 -17.03
N LYS A 492 15.22 15.29 -17.29
CA LYS A 492 14.63 14.81 -18.56
C LYS A 492 13.88 13.51 -18.36
N GLY A 493 12.93 13.22 -19.25
CA GLY A 493 12.19 11.97 -19.29
C GLY A 493 11.36 11.86 -20.56
N ALA A 494 10.62 10.76 -20.72
CA ALA A 494 9.73 10.56 -21.86
C ALA A 494 8.37 9.98 -21.45
N TRP A 495 7.33 10.41 -22.16
CA TRP A 495 5.99 9.87 -22.09
C TRP A 495 5.66 9.15 -23.40
N PRO A 496 5.14 7.91 -23.35
CA PRO A 496 4.62 7.27 -24.53
C PRO A 496 3.33 7.97 -24.98
N LEU A 497 3.18 8.17 -26.29
CA LEU A 497 1.94 8.66 -26.88
C LEU A 497 1.08 7.48 -27.34
N ALA A 498 -0.22 7.51 -27.05
CA ALA A 498 -1.14 6.41 -27.37
C ALA A 498 -2.40 6.88 -28.12
N GLY A 499 -3.00 5.97 -28.89
CA GLY A 499 -4.27 6.21 -29.60
C GLY A 499 -4.33 7.52 -30.39
N ASP A 500 -5.29 8.38 -30.03
CA ASP A 500 -5.54 9.67 -30.68
C ASP A 500 -4.39 10.67 -30.55
N GLU A 501 -3.50 10.54 -29.55
CA GLU A 501 -2.34 11.42 -29.35
C GLU A 501 -1.32 11.28 -30.49
N ARG A 502 -1.30 10.12 -31.15
CA ARG A 502 -0.45 9.82 -32.30
C ARG A 502 -1.14 10.12 -33.63
N ARG A 503 -2.40 10.56 -33.64
CA ARG A 503 -3.15 10.70 -34.91
C ARG A 503 -2.51 11.71 -35.87
N SER A 504 -1.93 12.78 -35.35
CA SER A 504 -1.14 13.74 -36.13
C SER A 504 -0.11 14.41 -35.24
N GLN A 505 0.90 15.02 -35.86
CA GLN A 505 1.96 15.71 -35.13
C GLN A 505 1.41 16.84 -34.26
N GLU A 506 0.33 17.52 -34.67
CA GLU A 506 -0.32 18.51 -33.82
C GLU A 506 -0.96 17.87 -32.57
N HIS A 507 -1.56 16.68 -32.67
CA HIS A 507 -2.13 15.99 -31.50
C HIS A 507 -1.02 15.56 -30.53
N SER A 508 0.13 15.13 -31.06
CA SER A 508 1.30 14.79 -30.25
C SER A 508 1.81 16.02 -29.48
N VAL A 509 1.94 17.17 -30.16
CA VAL A 509 2.35 18.43 -29.53
C VAL A 509 1.35 18.91 -28.47
N ILE A 510 0.04 18.85 -28.75
CA ILE A 510 -1.00 19.23 -27.77
C ILE A 510 -0.86 18.39 -26.51
N SER A 511 -0.69 17.08 -26.67
CA SER A 511 -0.58 16.14 -25.54
C SER A 511 0.71 16.40 -24.75
N CYS A 512 1.83 16.61 -25.44
CA CYS A 512 3.11 16.96 -24.83
C CYS A 512 3.07 18.25 -24.01
N LEU A 513 2.52 19.32 -24.60
CA LEU A 513 2.42 20.61 -23.92
C LEU A 513 1.53 20.51 -22.67
N ALA A 514 0.44 19.74 -22.73
CA ALA A 514 -0.44 19.52 -21.59
C ALA A 514 0.25 18.74 -20.45
N ARG A 515 0.98 17.67 -20.77
CA ARG A 515 1.78 16.90 -19.78
C ARG A 515 2.90 17.74 -19.20
N CYS A 516 3.62 18.47 -20.05
CA CYS A 516 4.67 19.38 -19.63
C CYS A 516 4.16 20.53 -18.74
N ALA A 517 2.98 21.07 -19.00
CA ALA A 517 2.37 22.10 -18.15
C ALA A 517 2.05 21.59 -16.74
N SER A 518 1.80 20.28 -16.59
CA SER A 518 1.63 19.62 -15.29
C SER A 518 2.98 19.23 -14.66
N CYS A 519 4.08 19.38 -15.39
CA CYS A 519 5.40 18.92 -15.01
C CYS A 519 6.30 20.04 -14.50
N LYS A 520 6.68 19.99 -13.21
CA LYS A 520 7.43 21.07 -12.54
C LYS A 520 8.78 21.36 -13.19
N GLN A 521 9.50 20.31 -13.58
CA GLN A 521 10.84 20.42 -14.18
C GLN A 521 10.78 20.71 -15.69
N CYS A 522 9.65 20.49 -16.36
CA CYS A 522 9.58 20.60 -17.80
C CYS A 522 9.60 22.07 -18.27
N ARG A 523 10.51 22.35 -19.20
CA ARG A 523 10.71 23.65 -19.87
C ARG A 523 10.80 23.51 -21.38
N PHE A 524 11.22 22.35 -21.86
CA PHE A 524 11.35 22.02 -23.28
C PHE A 524 10.74 20.66 -23.53
N ILE A 525 10.24 20.45 -24.75
CA ILE A 525 9.78 19.14 -25.23
C ILE A 525 10.44 18.82 -26.57
N SER A 526 10.73 17.54 -26.79
CA SER A 526 11.04 16.96 -28.09
C SER A 526 9.93 15.99 -28.46
N VAL A 527 9.23 16.26 -29.55
CA VAL A 527 8.01 15.54 -29.95
C VAL A 527 8.26 14.80 -31.26
N SER A 528 7.93 13.51 -31.29
CA SER A 528 7.80 12.70 -32.50
C SER A 528 6.35 12.20 -32.66
N HIS A 529 6.11 11.35 -33.67
CA HIS A 529 4.78 10.76 -33.88
C HIS A 529 4.39 9.75 -32.80
N SER A 530 5.35 9.16 -32.08
CA SER A 530 5.11 8.09 -31.10
C SER A 530 5.54 8.42 -29.69
N GLU A 531 6.31 9.48 -29.49
CA GLU A 531 6.98 9.76 -28.23
C GLU A 531 6.98 11.25 -27.89
N CYS A 532 6.85 11.53 -26.61
CA CYS A 532 6.96 12.85 -26.03
C CYS A 532 8.07 12.92 -25.00
N SER A 533 9.24 13.43 -25.38
CA SER A 533 10.33 13.66 -24.44
C SER A 533 10.24 15.07 -23.83
N TRP A 534 10.55 15.20 -22.54
CA TRP A 534 10.58 16.47 -21.82
C TRP A 534 11.94 16.72 -21.18
N TYR A 535 12.29 17.99 -21.02
CA TYR A 535 13.58 18.42 -20.49
C TYR A 535 13.43 19.68 -19.65
N ARG A 536 14.24 19.79 -18.60
CA ARG A 536 14.44 21.03 -17.85
C ARG A 536 15.32 22.02 -18.61
N ASP A 537 16.37 21.49 -19.23
CA ASP A 537 17.39 22.27 -19.92
C ASP A 537 17.58 21.70 -21.34
N CYS A 538 17.55 22.55 -22.36
CA CYS A 538 17.80 22.15 -23.76
C CYS A 538 18.45 23.29 -24.55
N ASN A 539 19.53 22.97 -25.27
CA ASN A 539 20.17 23.89 -26.21
C ASN A 539 19.57 23.71 -27.61
N LEU A 540 18.60 24.55 -27.97
CA LEU A 540 17.89 24.46 -29.27
C LEU A 540 18.81 24.73 -30.49
N SER A 541 19.99 25.32 -30.29
CA SER A 541 20.98 25.51 -31.35
C SER A 541 21.89 24.30 -31.59
N SER A 542 21.79 23.26 -30.75
CA SER A 542 22.65 22.06 -30.80
C SER A 542 21.83 20.79 -30.57
N LEU A 543 20.82 20.57 -31.42
CA LEU A 543 19.96 19.40 -31.33
C LEU A 543 20.59 18.16 -31.96
N HIS A 544 20.30 17.00 -31.39
CA HIS A 544 20.63 15.72 -31.99
C HIS A 544 19.67 15.43 -33.17
N THR A 545 20.22 15.05 -34.32
CA THR A 545 19.47 14.84 -35.58
C THR A 545 19.54 13.41 -36.11
N TRP A 546 20.20 12.50 -35.39
CA TRP A 546 20.37 11.09 -35.81
C TRP A 546 19.09 10.26 -35.71
N VAL A 547 18.06 10.76 -35.01
CA VAL A 547 16.69 10.23 -35.07
C VAL A 547 15.81 11.23 -35.82
N HIS A 548 15.27 10.82 -36.96
CA HIS A 548 14.41 11.66 -37.78
C HIS A 548 13.00 11.82 -37.19
N GLY A 549 12.32 12.90 -37.56
CA GLY A 549 10.92 13.14 -37.21
C GLY A 549 10.68 13.76 -35.84
N PHE A 550 11.74 14.04 -35.07
CA PHE A 550 11.65 14.84 -33.85
C PHE A 550 11.67 16.34 -34.13
N HIS A 551 10.86 17.06 -33.38
CA HIS A 551 10.87 18.52 -33.30
C HIS A 551 11.02 18.96 -31.85
N SER A 552 11.90 19.92 -31.59
CA SER A 552 12.15 20.44 -30.26
C SER A 552 11.88 21.93 -30.14
N GLY A 553 11.37 22.32 -28.99
CA GLY A 553 11.07 23.71 -28.69
C GLY A 553 10.70 23.93 -27.22
N PRO A 554 10.58 25.19 -26.79
CA PRO A 554 10.18 25.51 -25.44
C PRO A 554 8.73 25.09 -25.22
N ALA A 555 8.44 24.49 -24.06
CA ALA A 555 7.08 24.26 -23.64
C ALA A 555 6.55 25.56 -23.03
N ILE A 556 5.60 26.18 -23.73
CA ILE A 556 5.06 27.49 -23.36
C ILE A 556 4.46 27.41 -21.95
N THR A 557 5.12 28.04 -20.96
CA THR A 557 4.56 28.17 -19.62
C THR A 557 3.53 29.30 -19.65
N THR A 558 2.33 29.03 -19.17
CA THR A 558 1.14 29.89 -19.25
C THR A 558 1.20 31.15 -18.36
N ASN A 559 2.37 31.73 -18.13
CA ASN A 559 2.52 32.86 -17.21
C ASN A 559 3.28 34.08 -17.79
N THR A 560 3.15 34.33 -19.08
CA THR A 560 3.50 35.64 -19.66
C THR A 560 2.32 36.19 -20.44
N SER A 561 1.38 36.80 -19.72
CA SER A 561 0.54 37.87 -20.25
C SER A 561 1.42 39.09 -20.59
N SER A 562 2.19 38.97 -21.68
CA SER A 562 2.85 40.07 -22.40
C SER A 562 3.66 39.53 -23.58
N PHE A 563 3.06 39.49 -24.77
CA PHE A 563 3.78 39.98 -25.96
C PHE A 563 3.82 41.51 -25.84
N PRO A 564 4.86 42.23 -26.30
CA PRO A 564 5.74 41.88 -27.42
C PRO A 564 7.24 41.96 -27.08
N TYR A 565 8.08 41.16 -27.75
CA TYR A 565 9.41 41.62 -28.11
C TYR A 565 9.77 41.18 -29.52
N THR A 566 10.06 42.23 -30.29
CA THR A 566 10.61 42.28 -31.63
C THR A 566 12.02 41.70 -31.63
N LEU A 567 12.35 40.97 -32.69
CA LEU A 567 13.71 40.63 -33.10
C LEU A 567 14.55 41.91 -33.26
N GLN A 568 15.72 41.93 -32.62
CA GLN A 568 16.97 42.46 -33.17
C GLN A 568 18.10 41.51 -32.83
#